data_AF-A0AAV3PAH8-F1
#
_entry.id   AF-A0AAV3PAH8-F1
#
_cell.length_a   1.000
_cell.length_b   1.000
_cell.length_c   1.000
_cell.angle_alpha   90.00
_cell.angle_beta   90.00
_cell.angle_gamma   90.00
#
_symmetry.space_group_name_H-M   'P 1'
#
loop_
_entity.id
_entity.type
_entity.pdbx_description
1 polymer ?
#
loop_
_entity_poly.entity_id
_entity_poly.type
_entity_poly.pdbx_seq_one_letter_code
_entity_poly.pdbx_strand_id
1 'polypeptide(L)'
;MADSDNESGGGEYTHSSASAREQDRFLPIANVSRIMKKALPANAKISKDAKETVQECVSEFISFITGEASDKCQREKRKTINGDDLLWAMTTLGFEEYVEPLKVYLAKFREMEGEKTSMGRQDESGGGGSGGGDGNSGGFNGGGGGGGGGGGMYGGMGGGMMYHQGQMYGGSGQYHHMGGGGSSMR
;
A
#
# COMPACT_ATOMS: atom_id res chain seq x y z
N MET A 1 -55.51 22.29 29.07
CA MET A 1 -54.82 22.08 27.79
C MET A 1 -53.74 21.06 28.09
N ALA A 2 -53.83 19.88 27.47
CA ALA A 2 -52.98 18.74 27.80
C ALA A 2 -51.55 18.95 27.26
N ASP A 3 -50.57 18.71 28.12
CA ASP A 3 -49.16 18.69 27.81
C ASP A 3 -48.84 17.59 26.79
N SER A 4 -47.95 17.94 25.87
CA SER A 4 -47.51 17.11 24.75
C SER A 4 -46.29 16.29 25.16
N ASP A 5 -46.48 14.99 25.40
CA ASP A 5 -45.38 14.03 25.50
C ASP A 5 -45.27 13.25 24.19
N ASN A 6 -44.44 13.75 23.28
CA ASN A 6 -44.02 13.03 22.08
C ASN A 6 -42.71 12.29 22.42
N GLU A 7 -42.82 11.02 22.84
CA GLU A 7 -41.67 10.15 23.04
C GLU A 7 -40.95 9.90 21.70
N SER A 8 -39.74 10.45 21.61
CA SER A 8 -38.80 10.21 20.52
C SER A 8 -38.20 8.82 20.66
N GLY A 9 -38.81 7.83 20.01
CA GLY A 9 -38.22 6.50 19.79
C GLY A 9 -37.10 6.55 18.75
N GLY A 10 -35.94 7.07 19.12
CA GLY A 10 -34.72 7.05 18.29
C GLY A 10 -33.72 6.03 18.81
N GLY A 11 -33.37 5.02 18.00
CA GLY A 11 -32.17 4.22 18.29
C GLY A 11 -31.98 2.84 17.65
N GLU A 12 -32.60 2.50 16.52
CA GLU A 12 -32.30 1.22 15.83
C GLU A 12 -31.13 1.34 14.82
N TYR A 13 -30.00 1.94 15.25
CA TYR A 13 -28.81 2.14 14.40
C TYR A 13 -27.51 1.56 14.99
N THR A 14 -27.52 1.06 16.21
CA THR A 14 -26.31 0.55 16.90
C THR A 14 -25.91 -0.88 16.52
N HIS A 15 -26.79 -1.64 15.87
CA HIS A 15 -26.48 -3.03 15.49
C HIS A 15 -25.79 -3.17 14.13
N SER A 16 -25.94 -2.17 13.25
CA SER A 16 -25.34 -2.15 11.90
C SER A 16 -23.88 -1.70 11.90
N SER A 17 -23.53 -0.76 12.78
CA SER A 17 -22.13 -0.30 12.92
C SER A 17 -21.25 -1.32 13.60
N ALA A 18 -21.77 -2.05 14.59
CA ALA A 18 -21.06 -3.11 15.29
C ALA A 18 -20.75 -4.30 14.37
N SER A 19 -21.72 -4.73 13.55
CA SER A 19 -21.52 -5.82 12.59
C SER A 19 -20.54 -5.44 11.48
N ALA A 20 -20.57 -4.19 10.99
CA ALA A 20 -19.58 -3.71 10.02
C ALA A 20 -18.15 -3.74 10.59
N ARG A 21 -17.97 -3.32 11.85
CA ARG A 21 -16.65 -3.38 12.52
C ARG A 21 -16.17 -4.77 12.84
N GLU A 22 -17.10 -5.71 13.03
CA GLU A 22 -16.75 -7.11 13.21
C GLU A 22 -16.22 -7.73 11.91
N GLN A 23 -16.84 -7.40 10.77
CA GLN A 23 -16.38 -7.86 9.47
C GLN A 23 -14.98 -7.34 9.10
N ASP A 24 -14.59 -6.15 9.56
CA ASP A 24 -13.22 -5.62 9.36
C ASP A 24 -12.12 -6.49 9.97
N ARG A 25 -12.45 -7.31 10.97
CA ARG A 25 -11.50 -8.21 11.64
C ARG A 25 -11.28 -9.51 10.87
N PHE A 26 -12.19 -9.85 9.96
CA PHE A 26 -12.18 -11.14 9.28
C PHE A 26 -11.42 -11.08 7.96
N LEU A 27 -10.60 -12.10 7.70
CA LEU A 27 -10.01 -12.28 6.37
C LEU A 27 -11.10 -12.63 5.35
N PRO A 28 -10.95 -12.25 4.07
CA PRO A 28 -11.93 -12.59 3.05
C PRO A 28 -12.22 -14.09 3.00
N ILE A 29 -13.50 -14.47 3.10
CA ILE A 29 -13.93 -15.88 3.15
C ILE A 29 -13.45 -16.70 1.94
N ALA A 30 -13.28 -16.05 0.79
CA ALA A 30 -12.74 -16.67 -0.42
C ALA A 30 -11.28 -17.13 -0.25
N ASN A 31 -10.46 -16.35 0.44
CA ASN A 31 -9.05 -16.69 0.71
C ASN A 31 -8.96 -17.86 1.70
N VAL A 32 -9.76 -17.81 2.77
CA VAL A 32 -9.88 -18.91 3.75
C VAL A 32 -10.32 -20.20 3.05
N SER A 33 -11.42 -20.14 2.29
CA SER A 33 -11.95 -21.30 1.57
C SER A 33 -10.94 -21.90 0.58
N ARG A 34 -10.13 -21.07 -0.09
CA ARG A 34 -9.10 -21.54 -1.03
C ARG A 34 -8.00 -22.32 -0.31
N ILE A 35 -7.56 -21.84 0.86
CA ILE A 35 -6.52 -22.52 1.67
C ILE A 35 -7.07 -23.82 2.23
N MET A 36 -8.26 -23.80 2.84
CA MET A 36 -8.91 -25.02 3.35
C MET A 36 -9.02 -26.09 2.26
N LYS A 37 -9.27 -25.71 1.00
CA LYS A 37 -9.32 -26.65 -0.12
C LYS A 37 -8.02 -27.32 -0.49
N LYS A 38 -6.88 -26.69 -0.25
CA LYS A 38 -5.56 -27.30 -0.53
C LYS A 38 -5.27 -28.50 0.36
N ALA A 39 -5.88 -28.57 1.54
CA ALA A 39 -5.73 -29.68 2.47
C ALA A 39 -6.72 -30.83 2.21
N LEU A 40 -7.58 -30.74 1.19
CA LEU A 40 -8.65 -31.69 0.92
C LEU A 40 -8.53 -32.28 -0.49
N PRO A 41 -9.13 -33.46 -0.75
CA PRO A 41 -9.27 -33.99 -2.11
C PRO A 41 -9.99 -33.02 -3.05
N ALA A 42 -9.64 -33.06 -4.35
CA ALA A 42 -10.11 -32.10 -5.35
C ALA A 42 -11.64 -31.99 -5.46
N ASN A 43 -12.36 -33.09 -5.24
CA ASN A 43 -13.82 -33.17 -5.33
C ASN A 43 -14.55 -32.96 -3.99
N ALA A 44 -13.84 -32.78 -2.89
CA ALA A 44 -14.47 -32.57 -1.59
C ALA A 44 -15.34 -31.30 -1.64
N LYS A 45 -16.31 -31.16 -0.74
CA LYS A 45 -17.07 -29.91 -0.50
C LYS A 45 -16.79 -29.41 0.92
N ILE A 46 -16.85 -28.10 1.15
CA ILE A 46 -16.76 -27.50 2.48
C ILE A 46 -18.08 -26.77 2.69
N SER A 47 -18.76 -27.05 3.80
CA SER A 47 -20.01 -26.36 4.16
C SER A 47 -19.76 -24.86 4.38
N LYS A 48 -20.84 -24.07 4.38
CA LYS A 48 -20.76 -22.65 4.70
C LYS A 48 -20.23 -22.45 6.13
N ASP A 49 -20.86 -23.13 7.08
CA ASP A 49 -20.56 -23.02 8.51
C ASP A 49 -19.09 -23.35 8.80
N ALA A 50 -18.53 -24.39 8.17
CA ALA A 50 -17.12 -24.73 8.37
C ALA A 50 -16.16 -23.64 7.86
N LYS A 51 -16.52 -22.89 6.81
CA LYS A 51 -15.71 -21.76 6.34
C LYS A 51 -15.77 -20.59 7.32
N GLU A 52 -16.96 -20.30 7.85
CA GLU A 52 -17.20 -19.23 8.83
C GLU A 52 -16.47 -19.54 10.14
N THR A 53 -16.58 -20.77 10.66
CA THR A 53 -15.84 -21.20 11.86
C THR A 53 -14.33 -21.05 11.67
N VAL A 54 -13.77 -21.48 10.53
CA VAL A 54 -12.32 -21.33 10.31
C VAL A 54 -11.92 -19.86 10.12
N GLN A 55 -12.78 -19.03 9.52
CA GLN A 55 -12.54 -17.58 9.41
C GLN A 55 -12.46 -16.91 10.79
N GLU A 56 -13.35 -17.29 11.72
CA GLU A 56 -13.32 -16.87 13.11
C GLU A 56 -12.05 -17.37 13.80
N CYS A 57 -11.75 -18.67 13.70
CA CYS A 57 -10.56 -19.27 14.31
C CYS A 57 -9.25 -18.62 13.84
N VAL A 58 -9.13 -18.28 12.56
CA VAL A 58 -7.91 -17.62 12.04
C VAL A 58 -7.75 -16.21 12.60
N SER A 59 -8.86 -15.50 12.82
CA SER A 59 -8.84 -14.15 13.39
C SER A 59 -8.44 -14.20 14.88
N GLU A 60 -8.94 -15.19 15.60
CA GLU A 60 -8.51 -15.48 16.97
C GLU A 60 -7.05 -15.93 17.02
N PHE A 61 -6.60 -16.78 16.09
CA PHE A 61 -5.20 -17.21 16.01
C PHE A 61 -4.25 -16.03 15.82
N ILE A 62 -4.58 -15.07 14.95
CA ILE A 62 -3.78 -13.84 14.79
C ILE A 62 -3.71 -13.10 16.13
N SER A 63 -4.85 -12.90 16.80
CA SER A 63 -4.90 -12.20 18.09
C SER A 63 -4.13 -12.93 19.18
N PHE A 64 -4.19 -14.26 19.21
CA PHE A 64 -3.53 -15.10 20.18
C PHE A 64 -2.01 -15.04 20.07
N ILE A 65 -1.46 -15.28 18.87
CA ILE A 65 -0.01 -15.22 18.63
C ILE A 65 0.52 -13.80 18.85
N THR A 66 -0.19 -12.79 18.34
CA THR A 66 0.27 -11.39 18.45
C THR A 66 0.17 -10.88 19.89
N GLY A 67 -0.79 -11.37 20.69
CA GLY A 67 -0.88 -11.09 22.12
C GLY A 67 0.36 -11.59 22.87
N GLU A 68 0.72 -12.86 22.69
CA GLU A 68 1.89 -13.45 23.35
C GLU A 68 3.21 -12.77 22.92
N ALA A 69 3.36 -12.46 21.62
CA ALA A 69 4.51 -11.71 21.11
C ALA A 69 4.56 -10.28 21.65
N SER A 70 3.40 -9.62 21.79
CA SER A 70 3.28 -8.29 22.40
C SER A 70 3.76 -8.31 23.85
N ASP A 71 3.33 -9.28 24.64
CA ASP A 71 3.71 -9.38 26.06
C ASP A 71 5.22 -9.54 26.24
N LYS A 72 5.86 -10.36 25.41
CA LYS A 72 7.33 -10.47 25.38
C LYS A 72 8.00 -9.16 24.99
N CYS A 73 7.54 -8.52 23.91
CA CYS A 73 8.06 -7.23 23.44
C CYS A 73 7.99 -6.15 24.54
N GLN A 74 6.86 -6.07 25.24
CA GLN A 74 6.65 -5.12 26.33
C GLN A 74 7.52 -5.43 27.56
N ARG A 75 7.67 -6.71 27.92
CA ARG A 75 8.57 -7.16 28.99
C ARG A 75 10.03 -6.77 28.73
N GLU A 76 10.44 -6.75 27.47
CA GLU A 76 11.75 -6.26 27.02
C GLU A 76 11.82 -4.73 26.83
N LYS A 77 10.80 -3.98 27.29
CA LYS A 77 10.69 -2.52 27.20
C LYS A 77 10.73 -1.98 25.75
N ARG A 78 10.31 -2.79 24.78
CA ARG A 78 10.18 -2.40 23.38
C ARG A 78 8.72 -2.03 23.07
N LYS A 79 8.53 -1.07 22.18
CA LYS A 79 7.19 -0.61 21.71
C LYS A 79 6.78 -1.23 20.37
N THR A 80 7.70 -1.90 19.69
CA THR A 80 7.50 -2.45 18.35
C THR A 80 7.81 -3.94 18.38
N ILE A 81 6.79 -4.73 18.07
CA ILE A 81 6.90 -6.17 17.89
C ILE A 81 7.74 -6.43 16.63
N ASN A 82 8.70 -7.35 16.72
CA ASN A 82 9.51 -7.76 15.58
C ASN A 82 9.27 -9.24 15.21
N GLY A 83 9.93 -9.73 14.15
CA GLY A 83 9.79 -11.13 13.72
C GLY A 83 10.30 -12.16 14.74
N ASP A 84 11.30 -11.81 15.55
CA ASP A 84 11.87 -12.71 16.55
C ASP A 84 10.93 -12.87 17.77
N ASP A 85 10.05 -11.92 18.02
CA ASP A 85 8.96 -12.04 19.00
C ASP A 85 7.91 -13.04 18.55
N LEU A 86 7.55 -13.02 17.27
CA LEU A 86 6.62 -13.98 16.70
C LEU A 86 7.20 -15.41 16.72
N LEU A 87 8.49 -15.58 16.38
CA LEU A 87 9.14 -16.87 16.46
C LEU A 87 9.16 -17.42 17.89
N TRP A 88 9.45 -16.56 18.89
CA TRP A 88 9.39 -16.95 20.29
C TRP A 88 7.97 -17.35 20.71
N ALA A 89 6.96 -16.55 20.35
CA ALA A 89 5.57 -16.84 20.69
C ALA A 89 5.11 -18.18 20.09
N MET A 90 5.49 -18.48 18.84
CA MET A 90 5.19 -19.78 18.21
C MET A 90 5.76 -20.95 19.01
N THR A 91 7.01 -20.86 19.49
CA THR A 91 7.59 -21.90 20.36
C THR A 91 6.83 -22.00 21.68
N THR A 92 6.64 -20.88 22.39
CA THR A 92 6.01 -20.85 23.72
C THR A 92 4.58 -21.41 23.70
N LEU A 93 3.83 -21.15 22.63
CA LEU A 93 2.44 -21.59 22.47
C LEU A 93 2.31 -23.01 21.90
N GLY A 94 3.42 -23.72 21.65
CA GLY A 94 3.42 -25.11 21.20
C GLY A 94 3.29 -25.29 19.67
N PHE A 95 3.52 -24.25 18.89
CA PHE A 95 3.49 -24.23 17.43
C PHE A 95 4.89 -24.40 16.81
N GLU A 96 5.74 -25.22 17.44
CA GLU A 96 7.17 -25.38 17.09
C GLU A 96 7.42 -25.81 15.64
N GLU A 97 6.53 -26.64 15.09
CA GLU A 97 6.60 -27.10 13.69
C GLU A 97 6.57 -25.95 12.67
N TYR A 98 6.05 -24.78 13.04
CA TYR A 98 6.03 -23.59 12.17
C TYR A 98 7.30 -22.74 12.28
N VAL A 99 8.11 -22.89 13.34
CA VAL A 99 9.23 -22.01 13.66
C VAL A 99 10.29 -22.05 12.57
N GLU A 100 10.68 -23.24 12.12
CA GLU A 100 11.77 -23.38 11.14
C GLU A 100 11.39 -22.82 9.76
N PRO A 101 10.20 -23.15 9.19
CA PRO A 101 9.71 -22.47 7.99
C PRO A 101 9.65 -20.93 8.12
N LEU A 102 9.21 -20.42 9.28
CA LEU A 102 9.09 -18.99 9.53
C LEU A 102 10.45 -18.29 9.63
N LYS A 103 11.49 -18.92 10.19
CA LYS A 103 12.85 -18.37 10.18
C LYS A 103 13.38 -18.17 8.76
N VAL A 104 13.19 -19.16 7.89
CA VAL A 104 13.58 -19.07 6.48
C VAL A 104 12.85 -17.92 5.80
N TYR A 105 11.54 -17.77 6.07
CA TYR A 105 10.76 -16.66 5.53
C TYR A 105 11.24 -15.29 6.04
N LEU A 106 11.52 -15.17 7.34
CA LEU A 106 12.00 -13.93 7.97
C LEU A 106 13.37 -13.50 7.41
N ALA A 107 14.28 -14.45 7.18
CA ALA A 107 15.57 -14.18 6.55
C ALA A 107 15.39 -13.59 5.14
N LYS A 108 14.60 -14.23 4.29
CA LYS A 108 14.30 -13.74 2.94
C LYS A 108 13.61 -12.38 2.94
N PHE A 109 12.71 -12.15 3.90
CA PHE A 109 12.04 -10.85 4.04
C PHE A 109 13.05 -9.73 4.36
N ARG A 110 14.01 -9.98 5.26
CA ARG A 110 15.07 -9.04 5.62
C ARG A 110 16.00 -8.73 4.44
N GLU A 111 16.33 -9.73 3.63
CA GLU A 111 17.11 -9.56 2.39
C GLU A 111 16.38 -8.61 1.41
N MET A 112 15.11 -8.90 1.11
CA MET A 112 14.32 -8.10 0.17
C MET A 112 14.08 -6.65 0.64
N GLU A 113 13.87 -6.42 1.94
CA GLU A 113 13.72 -5.06 2.50
C GLU A 113 15.06 -4.30 2.51
N GLY A 114 16.17 -5.00 2.75
CA GLY A 114 17.51 -4.43 2.68
C GLY A 114 17.87 -3.93 1.28
N GLU A 115 17.53 -4.69 0.23
CA GLU A 115 17.75 -4.32 -1.17
C GLU A 115 16.99 -3.04 -1.56
N LYS A 116 15.71 -2.91 -1.17
CA LYS A 116 14.91 -1.69 -1.43
C LYS A 116 15.51 -0.44 -0.80
N THR A 117 16.13 -0.59 0.38
CA THR A 117 16.79 0.52 1.08
C THR A 117 18.11 0.91 0.43
N SER A 118 18.79 -0.03 -0.26
CA SER A 118 20.06 0.22 -0.96
C SER A 118 19.88 0.94 -2.31
N MET A 119 18.77 0.69 -3.02
CA MET A 119 18.47 1.34 -4.31
C MET A 119 18.06 2.82 -4.16
N GLY A 120 17.55 3.24 -2.98
CA GLY A 120 17.22 4.64 -2.70
C GLY A 120 18.40 5.55 -2.36
N ARG A 121 19.64 5.02 -2.32
CA ARG A 121 20.86 5.78 -1.96
C ARG A 121 21.80 6.07 -3.13
N GLN A 122 21.48 5.68 -4.36
CA GLN A 122 22.35 5.86 -5.52
C GLN A 122 22.08 7.11 -6.38
N ASP A 123 21.24 8.05 -5.94
CA ASP A 123 20.94 9.30 -6.69
C ASP A 123 21.39 10.60 -5.99
N GLU A 124 22.33 10.55 -5.03
CA GLU A 124 22.95 11.77 -4.46
C GLU A 124 24.46 11.60 -4.23
N SER A 125 25.19 11.22 -5.28
CA SER A 125 26.63 11.45 -5.34
C SER A 125 27.05 11.90 -6.74
N GLY A 126 26.70 13.15 -7.05
CA GLY A 126 27.05 13.83 -8.29
C GLY A 126 27.44 15.29 -8.03
N GLY A 127 28.62 15.49 -7.43
CA GLY A 127 29.46 16.68 -7.67
C GLY A 127 29.09 18.00 -6.98
N GLY A 128 29.54 18.18 -5.74
CA GLY A 128 29.76 19.51 -5.17
C GLY A 128 31.12 20.08 -5.57
N GLY A 129 31.16 21.31 -6.09
CA GLY A 129 32.41 22.05 -6.31
C GLY A 129 32.24 23.32 -7.15
N SER A 130 31.82 24.42 -6.52
CA SER A 130 31.81 25.78 -7.09
C SER A 130 33.11 26.53 -6.74
N GLY A 131 33.69 27.27 -7.71
CA GLY A 131 34.33 28.56 -7.44
C GLY A 131 35.69 28.85 -8.11
N GLY A 132 35.74 29.92 -8.91
CA GLY A 132 36.89 30.85 -9.01
C GLY A 132 37.76 30.76 -10.27
N GLY A 133 37.65 31.74 -11.17
CA GLY A 133 38.47 31.87 -12.39
C GLY A 133 39.76 32.70 -12.21
N ASP A 134 40.58 32.75 -13.27
CA ASP A 134 41.36 33.90 -13.76
C ASP A 134 42.35 33.47 -14.87
N GLY A 135 42.56 34.32 -15.88
CA GLY A 135 43.85 34.38 -16.61
C GLY A 135 43.90 33.96 -18.09
N ASN A 136 43.84 34.95 -18.98
CA ASN A 136 44.10 34.93 -20.42
C ASN A 136 45.60 34.74 -20.79
N SER A 137 45.93 33.95 -21.84
CA SER A 137 46.73 34.37 -23.02
C SER A 137 47.28 33.21 -23.89
N GLY A 138 46.93 33.25 -25.20
CA GLY A 138 47.81 33.08 -26.37
C GLY A 138 48.53 31.74 -26.67
N GLY A 139 48.29 31.16 -27.86
CA GLY A 139 49.23 30.19 -28.46
C GLY A 139 48.72 29.27 -29.58
N PHE A 140 48.49 29.84 -30.76
CA PHE A 140 48.48 29.29 -32.14
C PHE A 140 49.17 27.92 -32.44
N ASN A 141 48.46 27.01 -33.15
CA ASN A 141 48.64 26.64 -34.58
C ASN A 141 48.47 25.14 -34.94
N GLY A 142 47.68 24.88 -35.99
CA GLY A 142 47.86 23.80 -37.00
C GLY A 142 47.21 22.44 -36.70
N GLY A 143 46.43 21.78 -37.55
CA GLY A 143 46.05 22.00 -38.94
C GLY A 143 45.63 20.66 -39.58
N GLY A 144 44.54 20.66 -40.37
CA GLY A 144 44.12 19.60 -41.32
C GLY A 144 43.49 18.33 -40.71
N GLY A 145 42.43 17.72 -41.24
CA GLY A 145 41.69 17.91 -42.49
C GLY A 145 41.09 16.56 -42.93
N GLY A 146 39.77 16.54 -43.24
CA GLY A 146 39.06 15.50 -44.02
C GLY A 146 38.84 14.15 -43.31
N GLY A 147 37.72 13.45 -43.45
CA GLY A 147 36.53 13.62 -44.29
C GLY A 147 35.88 12.23 -44.49
N GLY A 148 34.55 12.22 -44.52
CA GLY A 148 33.77 11.26 -45.33
C GLY A 148 33.25 9.98 -44.66
N GLY A 149 31.91 9.85 -44.67
CA GLY A 149 31.31 8.76 -45.46
C GLY A 149 30.37 7.79 -44.75
N GLY A 150 29.08 7.87 -45.12
CA GLY A 150 28.11 6.75 -45.17
C GLY A 150 27.45 6.40 -43.84
N GLY A 151 26.16 6.19 -43.71
CA GLY A 151 25.09 5.90 -44.67
C GLY A 151 24.09 5.00 -43.92
N GLY A 152 22.79 5.33 -43.93
CA GLY A 152 21.81 4.52 -43.22
C GLY A 152 20.46 5.20 -43.01
N MET A 153 19.80 5.59 -44.11
CA MET A 153 18.37 5.89 -44.10
C MET A 153 17.58 4.62 -43.73
N TYR A 154 16.74 4.72 -42.71
CA TYR A 154 15.46 4.03 -42.71
C TYR A 154 14.35 5.09 -42.63
N GLY A 155 13.73 5.36 -43.78
CA GLY A 155 12.32 5.76 -43.82
C GLY A 155 11.48 4.57 -43.34
N GLY A 156 10.27 4.72 -42.82
CA GLY A 156 9.27 5.71 -43.16
C GLY A 156 7.97 4.96 -43.42
N MET A 157 7.17 4.77 -42.37
CA MET A 157 5.73 4.53 -42.40
C MET A 157 5.23 5.26 -41.13
N GLY A 158 4.61 6.43 -41.19
CA GLY A 158 3.58 6.85 -42.13
C GLY A 158 2.26 6.24 -41.66
N GLY A 159 1.59 6.93 -40.73
CA GLY A 159 0.33 6.46 -40.15
C GLY A 159 -0.17 7.32 -39.00
N GLY A 160 -0.27 8.64 -39.22
CA GLY A 160 -1.05 9.50 -38.35
C GLY A 160 -2.53 9.27 -38.60
N MET A 161 -3.31 9.10 -37.55
CA MET A 161 -4.72 9.47 -37.56
C MET A 161 -5.16 9.85 -36.14
N MET A 162 -5.21 11.17 -35.94
CA MET A 162 -6.02 11.82 -34.93
C MET A 162 -7.47 11.39 -35.10
N TYR A 163 -8.08 10.89 -34.02
CA TYR A 163 -9.51 11.04 -33.81
C TYR A 163 -9.68 11.68 -32.43
N HIS A 164 -9.64 13.01 -32.46
CA HIS A 164 -10.28 13.83 -31.45
C HIS A 164 -11.56 14.37 -32.09
N GLN A 165 -12.65 14.34 -31.33
CA GLN A 165 -13.85 15.18 -31.43
C GLN A 165 -15.19 14.49 -31.74
N GLY A 166 -16.12 14.82 -30.85
CA GLY A 166 -17.55 14.53 -30.81
C GLY A 166 -17.96 14.56 -29.34
N GLN A 167 -18.10 15.69 -28.63
CA GLN A 167 -18.92 16.89 -28.90
C GLN A 167 -20.34 16.53 -29.37
N MET A 168 -21.47 17.05 -28.90
CA MET A 168 -21.89 17.89 -27.77
C MET A 168 -23.41 17.69 -27.64
N TYR A 169 -23.95 17.67 -26.43
CA TYR A 169 -25.29 18.19 -26.09
C TYR A 169 -25.13 18.73 -24.66
N GLY A 170 -25.34 19.99 -24.30
CA GLY A 170 -26.02 21.08 -24.99
C GLY A 170 -27.15 21.60 -24.12
N GLY A 171 -26.90 22.71 -23.38
CA GLY A 171 -27.88 23.60 -22.74
C GLY A 171 -28.35 23.20 -21.33
N SER A 172 -28.59 24.10 -20.36
CA SER A 172 -28.52 25.57 -20.29
C SER A 172 -28.95 25.97 -18.86
N GLY A 173 -28.29 26.92 -18.21
CA GLY A 173 -28.81 27.50 -16.96
C GLY A 173 -27.78 28.29 -16.15
N GLN A 174 -27.41 29.48 -16.64
CA GLN A 174 -26.75 30.55 -15.89
C GLN A 174 -27.83 31.40 -15.16
N TYR A 175 -27.36 32.29 -14.26
CA TYR A 175 -28.02 33.39 -13.52
C TYR A 175 -28.47 32.99 -12.09
N HIS A 176 -28.16 33.67 -10.97
CA HIS A 176 -27.74 35.06 -10.71
C HIS A 176 -26.76 35.20 -9.53
N HIS A 177 -26.00 36.29 -9.58
CA HIS A 177 -25.12 36.86 -8.56
C HIS A 177 -25.85 37.94 -7.75
N MET A 178 -25.67 37.95 -6.43
CA MET A 178 -25.65 39.08 -5.47
C MET A 178 -25.40 38.44 -4.09
N GLY A 179 -24.55 38.88 -3.16
CA GLY A 179 -23.86 40.14 -2.96
C GLY A 179 -23.89 40.45 -1.44
N GLY A 180 -22.74 40.77 -0.85
CA GLY A 180 -22.60 41.30 0.52
C GLY A 180 -22.16 40.25 1.56
N GLY A 181 -21.13 40.45 2.38
CA GLY A 181 -20.36 41.66 2.70
C GLY A 181 -20.14 41.75 4.21
N GLY A 182 -18.86 41.77 4.62
CA GLY A 182 -18.38 42.19 5.94
C GLY A 182 -18.34 41.10 7.03
N SER A 183 -17.47 41.13 8.04
CA SER A 183 -16.29 41.95 8.33
C SER A 183 -15.48 41.22 9.40
N SER A 184 -14.16 41.33 9.31
CA SER A 184 -13.19 41.08 10.38
C SER A 184 -13.44 41.98 11.60
N MET A 185 -13.30 41.46 12.83
CA MET A 185 -12.49 42.07 13.90
C MET A 185 -12.54 41.28 15.22
N ARG A 186 -11.34 41.03 15.75
CA ARG A 186 -10.93 40.80 17.15
C ARG A 186 -11.14 39.42 17.78
#